data_AF-A0A930RSZ1-F1
#
_entry.id   AF-A0A930RSZ1-F1
#
_cell.length_a   1.000
_cell.length_b   1.000
_cell.length_c   1.000
_cell.angle_alpha   90.00
_cell.angle_beta   90.00
_cell.angle_gamma   90.00
#
_symmetry.space_group_name_H-M   'P 1'
#
loop_
_entity.id
_entity.type
_entity.pdbx_description
1 polymer ?
#
loop_
_entity_poly.entity_id
_entity_poly.type
_entity_poly.pdbx_seq_one_letter_code
_entity_poly.pdbx_strand_id
1 'polypeptide(L)' 'LELVKAIETGKPQEEIIKQFDFHSLFHYFESTEIEAVVLGCTHFPYVKTELEQLSNIPIIDVGVYMIDRLKSHIQEENS' A
#
# COMPACT_ATOMS: atom_id res chain seq x y z
N LEU A 1 0.64 15.55 2.04
CA LEU A 1 1.89 14.80 1.81
C LEU A 1 2.26 14.93 0.34
N GLU A 2 3.54 15.14 0.00
CA GLU A 2 3.96 15.27 -1.42
C GLU A 2 3.67 13.99 -2.24
N LEU A 3 3.76 12.81 -1.61
CA LEU A 3 3.35 11.54 -2.20
C LEU A 3 1.88 11.53 -2.63
N VAL A 4 0.98 12.04 -1.77
CA VAL A 4 -0.46 12.12 -2.09
C VAL A 4 -0.69 13.04 -3.28
N LYS A 5 -0.03 14.21 -3.32
CA LYS A 5 -0.14 15.13 -4.46
C LYS A 5 0.33 14.47 -5.76
N ALA A 6 1.45 13.74 -5.73
CA ALA A 6 1.95 13.03 -6.90
C ALA A 6 0.92 12.04 -7.46
N ILE A 7 0.25 11.30 -6.57
CA ILE A 7 -0.84 10.37 -6.91
C ILE A 7 -2.05 11.13 -7.48
N GLU A 8 -2.51 12.20 -6.81
CA GLU A 8 -3.65 13.00 -7.25
C GLU A 8 -3.43 13.67 -8.61
N THR A 9 -2.18 14.03 -8.93
CA THR A 9 -1.81 14.57 -10.26
C THR A 9 -1.70 13.51 -11.35
N GLY A 10 -1.94 12.24 -11.03
CA GLY A 10 -1.91 11.14 -11.99
C GLY A 10 -0.51 10.78 -12.49
N LYS A 11 0.53 11.03 -11.68
CA LYS A 11 1.89 10.61 -12.03
C LYS A 11 1.98 9.09 -12.15
N PRO A 12 2.70 8.55 -13.16
CA PRO A 12 2.93 7.12 -13.28
C PRO A 12 3.55 6.51 -12.02
N GLN A 13 3.14 5.29 -11.66
CA GLN A 13 3.62 4.62 -10.43
C GLN A 13 5.15 4.50 -10.41
N GLU A 14 5.77 4.09 -11.53
CA GLU A 14 7.23 3.99 -11.66
C GLU A 14 7.96 5.33 -11.38
N GLU A 15 7.37 6.46 -11.79
CA GLU A 15 7.94 7.78 -11.52
C GLU A 15 7.83 8.13 -10.03
N ILE A 16 6.72 7.77 -9.40
CA ILE A 16 6.52 7.95 -7.96
C ILE A 16 7.54 7.09 -7.19
N ILE A 17 7.75 5.83 -7.59
CA ILE A 17 8.76 4.95 -6.98
C ILE A 17 10.14 5.60 -6.99
N LYS A 18 10.55 6.14 -8.13
CA LYS A 18 11.84 6.81 -8.30
C LYS A 18 11.91 8.14 -7.53
N GLN A 19 10.87 8.96 -7.61
CA GLN A 19 10.84 10.29 -6.99
C GLN A 19 10.97 10.22 -5.46
N PHE A 20 10.35 9.23 -4.83
CA PHE A 20 10.33 9.06 -3.37
C PHE A 20 11.34 8.02 -2.87
N ASP A 21 12.21 7.53 -3.76
CA ASP A 21 13.27 6.55 -3.46
C ASP A 21 12.78 5.32 -2.68
N PHE A 22 11.66 4.75 -3.14
CA PHE A 22 11.09 3.56 -2.51
C PHE A 22 12.01 2.34 -2.61
N HIS A 23 12.92 2.30 -3.58
CA HIS A 23 13.96 1.27 -3.65
C HIS A 23 14.83 1.26 -2.40
N SER A 24 15.40 2.41 -2.01
CA SER A 24 16.23 2.50 -0.81
C SER A 24 15.41 2.21 0.46
N LEU A 25 14.16 2.68 0.51
CA LEU A 25 13.27 2.43 1.64
C LEU A 25 12.99 0.94 1.84
N PHE A 26 12.62 0.23 0.77
CA PHE A 26 12.34 -1.19 0.84
C PHE A 26 13.60 -2.03 1.07
N HIS A 27 14.73 -1.62 0.51
CA HIS A 27 16.02 -2.26 0.83
C HIS A 27 16.37 -2.13 2.32
N TYR A 28 16.12 -0.95 2.90
CA TYR A 28 16.28 -0.75 4.34
C TYR A 28 15.32 -1.66 5.13
N PHE A 29 14.06 -1.73 4.74
CA PHE A 29 13.08 -2.61 5.38
C PHE A 29 13.49 -4.09 5.36
N GLU A 30 14.01 -4.59 4.24
CA GLU A 30 14.52 -5.97 4.13
C GLU A 30 15.71 -6.25 5.05
N SER A 31 16.46 -5.21 5.43
CA SER A 31 17.57 -5.32 6.40
C SER A 31 17.10 -5.34 7.86
N THR A 32 15.79 -5.24 8.10
CA THR A 32 15.18 -5.19 9.43
C THR A 32 14.22 -6.36 9.66
N GLU A 33 13.74 -6.52 10.90
CA GLU A 33 12.79 -7.58 11.28
C GLU A 33 11.32 -7.22 10.98
N ILE A 34 11.03 -6.36 9.99
CA ILE A 34 9.63 -6.04 9.68
C ILE A 34 8.96 -7.18 8.92
N GLU A 35 7.70 -7.44 9.25
CA GLU A 35 6.95 -8.57 8.69
C GLU A 35 5.96 -8.13 7.58
N ALA A 36 5.60 -6.85 7.53
CA ALA A 36 4.69 -6.30 6.54
C ALA A 36 4.75 -4.76 6.48
N VAL A 37 4.28 -4.19 5.36
CA VAL A 37 4.05 -2.76 5.19
C VAL A 37 2.53 -2.51 5.07
N VAL A 38 1.99 -1.64 5.93
CA VAL A 38 0.58 -1.25 5.89
C VAL A 38 0.40 0.02 5.08
N LEU A 39 -0.48 -0.01 4.07
CA LEU A 39 -0.87 1.17 3.30
C LEU A 39 -1.87 2.01 4.11
N GLY A 40 -1.33 2.85 5.02
CA GLY A 40 -2.12 3.64 5.97
C GLY A 40 -2.89 4.83 5.40
N CYS A 41 -2.87 5.05 4.08
CA CYS A 41 -3.61 6.11 3.42
C CYS A 41 -4.37 5.54 2.22
N THR A 42 -5.61 5.97 2.02
CA THR A 42 -6.48 5.54 0.91
C THR A 42 -5.90 5.79 -0.48
N HIS A 43 -4.90 6.68 -0.61
CA HIS A 43 -4.22 6.95 -1.88
C HIS A 43 -3.12 5.92 -2.19
N PHE A 44 -2.50 5.33 -1.17
CA PHE A 44 -1.30 4.50 -1.34
C PHE A 44 -1.54 3.17 -2.09
N PRO A 45 -2.75 2.57 -2.11
CA PRO A 45 -3.04 1.46 -3.02
C PRO A 45 -2.72 1.76 -4.49
N TYR A 46 -2.69 3.03 -4.90
CA TYR A 46 -2.31 3.42 -6.26
C TYR A 46 -0.92 2.93 -6.67
N VAL A 47 0.06 2.92 -5.77
CA VAL A 47 1.45 2.49 -6.06
C VAL A 47 1.72 1.04 -5.66
N LYS A 48 0.70 0.32 -5.16
CA LYS A 48 0.88 -1.01 -4.57
C LYS A 48 1.57 -2.00 -5.52
N THR A 49 1.14 -2.03 -6.78
CA THR A 49 1.67 -2.98 -7.77
C THR A 49 3.16 -2.80 -7.98
N GLU A 50 3.65 -1.57 -8.05
CA GLU A 50 5.09 -1.32 -8.15
C GLU A 50 5.82 -1.68 -6.86
N LEU A 51 5.26 -1.34 -5.69
CA LEU A 51 5.88 -1.70 -4.41
C LEU A 51 6.02 -3.22 -4.21
N GLU A 52 5.04 -4.01 -4.67
CA GLU A 52 5.10 -5.48 -4.64
C GLU A 52 6.18 -6.05 -5.58
N GLN A 53 6.64 -5.29 -6.58
CA GLN A 53 7.76 -5.67 -7.44
C GLN A 53 9.12 -5.34 -6.80
N LEU A 54 9.16 -4.41 -5.83
CA LEU A 54 10.40 -3.98 -5.19
C LEU A 54 10.91 -4.96 -4.13
N SER A 55 10.02 -5.73 -3.52
CA SER A 55 10.35 -6.59 -2.38
C SER A 55 9.29 -7.67 -2.18
N ASN A 56 9.69 -8.75 -1.51
CA ASN A 56 8.78 -9.81 -1.06
C ASN A 56 8.06 -9.48 0.27
N ILE A 57 8.33 -8.31 0.88
CA ILE A 57 7.64 -7.90 2.11
C ILE A 57 6.14 -7.77 1.82
N PRO A 58 5.26 -8.46 2.57
CA PRO A 58 3.82 -8.36 2.40
C PRO A 58 3.30 -6.92 2.50
N ILE A 59 2.49 -6.50 1.53
CA ILE A 59 1.85 -5.18 1.51
C ILE A 59 0.36 -5.31 1.81
N ILE A 60 -0.09 -4.67 2.90
CA ILE A 60 -1.46 -4.75 3.40
C ILE A 60 -2.23 -3.52 2.96
N ASP A 61 -3.26 -3.73 2.14
CA ASP A 61 -4.26 -2.71 1.81
C ASP A 61 -5.41 -2.77 2.84
N VAL A 62 -5.48 -1.74 3.68
CA VAL A 62 -6.50 -1.61 4.72
C VAL A 62 -7.90 -1.47 4.14
N GLY A 63 -8.06 -0.94 2.92
CA GLY A 63 -9.36 -0.77 2.27
C GLY A 63 -10.02 -2.12 1.96
N VAL A 64 -9.24 -3.10 1.50
CA VAL A 64 -9.71 -4.48 1.28
C VAL A 64 -10.18 -5.10 2.59
N TYR A 65 -9.38 -4.99 3.65
CA TYR A 65 -9.73 -5.51 4.96
C TYR A 65 -11.02 -4.89 5.51
N MET A 66 -11.19 -3.56 5.37
CA MET A 66 -12.41 -2.87 5.79
C MET A 66 -13.65 -3.40 5.06
N ILE A 67 -13.56 -3.60 3.74
CA ILE A 67 -14.66 -4.14 2.93
C ILE A 67 -15.03 -5.56 3.37
N ASP A 68 -14.04 -6.42 3.60
CA ASP A 68 -14.29 -7.79 4.02
C ASP A 68 -14.94 -7.86 5.40
N ARG A 69 -14.50 -7.01 6.34
CA ARG A 69 -15.14 -6.89 7.66
C ARG A 69 -16.59 -6.42 7.53
N LEU A 70 -16.86 -5.41 6.69
CA LEU A 70 -18.24 -4.94 6.46
C LEU A 70 -19.14 -6.05 5.91
N LYS A 71 -18.65 -6.84 4.95
CA LYS A 71 -19.40 -7.98 4.39
C LYS A 71 -19.73 -9.02 5.45
N SER A 72 -18.78 -9.37 6.32
CA SER A 72 -19.02 -10.34 7.40
C SER A 72 -20.12 -9.86 8.35
N HIS A 73 -20.09 -8.59 8.77
CA HIS A 73 -21.12 -8.05 9.68
C HIS A 73 -22.51 -8.05 9.01
N ILE A 74 -22.59 -7.67 7.73
CA ILE A 74 -23.86 -7.70 6.99
C ILE A 74 -24.40 -9.13 6.85
N GLN A 75 -23.55 -10.14 6.71
CA GLN A 75 -23.99 -11.55 6.61
C GLN A 75 -24.48 -12.10 7.96
N GLU A 76 -23.83 -11.70 9.06
CA GLU A 76 -24.24 -12.05 10.43
C GLU A 76 -25.61 -11.44 10.79
N GLU A 77 -25.89 -10.21 10.39
CA GLU A 77 -27.19 -9.55 10.66
C GLU A 77 -28.36 -10.13 9.85
N ASN A 78 -28.08 -10.80 8.72
CA ASN A 78 -29.10 -11.41 7.85
C ASN A 78 -29.31 -12.91 8.12
N SER A 79 -28.67 -13.46 9.16
CA SER A 79 -28.76 -14.87 9.59
C SER A 79 -29.59 -15.01 10.86
#